data_AF-A0A109KNE3-F1
#
_entry.id   AF-A0A109KNE3-F1
#
_cell.length_a   1.000
_cell.length_b   1.000
_cell.length_c   1.000
_cell.angle_alpha   90.00
_cell.angle_beta   90.00
_cell.angle_gamma   90.00
#
_symmetry.space_group_name_H-M   'P 1'
#
loop_
_entity.id
_entity.type
_entity.pdbx_description
1 polymer ?
#
loop_
_entity_poly.entity_id
_entity_poly.type
_entity_poly.pdbx_seq_one_letter_code
_entity_poly.pdbx_strand_id
1 'polypeptide(L)'
;MTASPLGRPYPQCSGRLPRQLGEVNATWLTQLLQPRYPGIEVLALTVVEVRNGHTTKLRARLELNEVGQRAGIPPHVCLKSN
;
A
#
# COMPACT_ATOMS: atom_id res chain seq x y z
N MET A 1 11.67 -1.43 19.87
CA MET A 1 12.15 -1.47 18.47
C MET A 1 12.55 -2.91 18.17
N THR A 2 11.65 -3.73 17.63
CA THR A 2 11.98 -5.12 17.27
C THR A 2 12.61 -5.13 15.87
N ALA A 3 13.91 -5.44 15.83
CA ALA A 3 14.67 -5.58 14.60
C ALA A 3 14.11 -6.75 13.76
N SER A 4 13.99 -6.55 12.45
CA SER A 4 13.70 -7.67 11.53
C SER A 4 14.90 -8.64 11.52
N PRO A 5 14.67 -9.96 11.68
CA PRO A 5 15.73 -10.94 12.00
C PRO A 5 16.74 -11.25 10.87
N LEU A 6 16.80 -10.46 9.78
CA LEU A 6 17.64 -10.77 8.60
C LEU A 6 18.37 -9.56 7.99
N GLY A 7 18.51 -8.44 8.71
CA GLY A 7 19.23 -7.26 8.18
C GLY A 7 18.56 -6.59 6.98
N ARG A 8 17.32 -6.97 6.62
CA ARG A 8 16.54 -6.26 5.62
C ARG A 8 15.92 -5.02 6.26
N PRO A 9 16.07 -3.82 5.66
CA PRO A 9 15.53 -2.58 6.22
C PRO A 9 14.00 -2.55 6.25
N TYR A 10 13.35 -3.47 5.53
CA TYR A 10 11.89 -3.58 5.46
C TYR A 10 11.44 -5.02 5.74
N PRO A 11 10.35 -5.20 6.51
CA PRO A 11 9.72 -6.51 6.67
C PRO A 11 9.30 -7.05 5.29
N GLN A 12 9.41 -8.37 5.11
CA GLN A 12 8.94 -8.99 3.88
C GLN A 12 7.42 -8.80 3.75
N CYS A 13 6.97 -8.41 2.56
CA CYS A 13 5.55 -8.48 2.23
C CYS A 13 5.09 -9.94 2.33
N SER A 14 4.16 -10.22 3.23
CA SER A 14 3.51 -11.52 3.32
C SER A 14 2.36 -11.56 2.30
N GLY A 15 2.51 -12.33 1.23
CA GLY A 15 1.46 -12.52 0.23
C GLY A 15 1.93 -12.26 -1.20
N ARG A 16 1.01 -12.52 -2.14
CA ARG A 16 1.26 -12.36 -3.57
C ARG A 16 1.00 -10.93 -4.00
N LEU A 17 1.90 -10.37 -4.80
CA LEU A 17 1.62 -9.10 -5.47
C LEU A 17 0.55 -9.27 -6.56
N PRO A 18 -0.39 -8.32 -6.69
CA PRO A 18 -1.35 -8.24 -7.78
C PRO A 18 -0.65 -8.35 -9.13
N ARG A 19 -1.20 -9.17 -10.01
CA ARG A 19 -0.77 -9.24 -11.43
C ARG A 19 -1.69 -8.45 -12.34
N GLN A 20 -2.89 -8.14 -11.88
CA GLN A 20 -3.87 -7.36 -12.62
C GLN A 20 -4.26 -6.10 -11.83
N LEU A 21 -4.52 -5.00 -12.54
CA LEU A 21 -4.89 -3.74 -11.88
C LEU A 21 -6.17 -3.86 -11.04
N GLY A 22 -7.13 -4.68 -11.46
CA GLY A 22 -8.37 -4.92 -10.70
C GLY A 22 -8.18 -5.62 -9.35
N GLU A 23 -7.03 -6.27 -9.15
CA GLU A 23 -6.67 -6.88 -7.87
C GLU A 23 -6.09 -5.86 -6.88
N VAL A 24 -5.77 -4.64 -7.35
CA VAL A 24 -5.29 -3.54 -6.50
C VAL A 24 -6.49 -2.84 -5.87
N ASN A 25 -6.82 -3.23 -4.65
CA ASN A 25 -7.94 -2.71 -3.89
C ASN A 25 -7.57 -2.38 -2.43
N ALA A 26 -8.52 -1.81 -1.70
CA ALA A 26 -8.35 -1.36 -0.32
C ALA A 26 -7.96 -2.51 0.64
N THR A 27 -8.61 -3.68 0.50
CA THR A 27 -8.29 -4.87 1.30
C THR A 27 -6.86 -5.33 1.09
N TRP A 28 -6.44 -5.44 -0.17
CA TRP A 28 -5.07 -5.81 -0.51
C TRP A 28 -4.05 -4.80 0.04
N LEU A 29 -4.29 -3.51 -0.16
CA LEU A 29 -3.37 -2.47 0.30
C LEU A 29 -3.30 -2.43 1.83
N THR A 30 -4.40 -2.69 2.53
CA THR A 30 -4.42 -2.85 3.99
C THR A 30 -3.47 -3.94 4.43
N GLN A 31 -3.57 -5.14 3.85
CA GLN A 31 -2.69 -6.25 4.20
C GLN A 31 -1.22 -5.96 3.88
N LEU A 32 -0.95 -5.32 2.73
CA LEU A 32 0.40 -4.94 2.34
C LEU A 32 1.06 -3.99 3.35
N LEU A 33 0.29 -3.07 3.94
CA LEU A 33 0.81 -2.04 4.84
C LEU A 33 0.95 -2.53 6.30
N GLN A 34 0.25 -3.59 6.71
CA GLN A 34 0.25 -4.10 8.09
C GLN A 34 1.65 -4.29 8.69
N PRO A 35 2.64 -4.91 8.00
CA PRO A 35 3.94 -5.18 8.61
C PRO A 35 4.69 -3.89 9.02
N ARG A 36 4.41 -2.77 8.35
CA ARG A 36 5.06 -1.48 8.62
C ARG A 36 4.22 -0.55 9.50
N TYR A 37 2.90 -0.63 9.37
CA TYR A 37 1.92 0.20 10.08
C TYR A 37 0.85 -0.70 10.73
N PRO A 38 1.15 -1.36 11.86
CA PRO A 38 0.19 -2.25 12.52
C PRO A 38 -1.10 -1.52 12.88
N GLY A 39 -2.24 -2.13 12.55
CA GLY A 39 -3.57 -1.57 12.83
C GLY A 39 -4.04 -0.51 11.83
N ILE A 40 -3.28 -0.26 10.76
CA ILE A 40 -3.78 0.56 9.66
C ILE A 40 -4.93 -0.13 8.93
N GLU A 41 -5.87 0.65 8.44
CA GLU A 41 -6.91 0.16 7.54
C GLU A 41 -7.12 1.17 6.41
N VAL A 42 -7.11 0.67 5.17
CA VAL A 42 -7.55 1.41 4.00
C VAL A 42 -9.04 1.12 3.85
N LEU A 43 -9.86 2.11 4.20
CA LEU A 43 -11.31 2.03 4.17
C LEU A 43 -11.84 2.13 2.74
N ALA A 44 -11.20 2.97 1.92
CA ALA A 44 -11.50 3.10 0.51
C ALA A 44 -10.24 3.39 -0.31
N LEU A 45 -10.22 2.88 -1.54
CA LEU A 45 -9.22 3.17 -2.55
C LEU A 45 -9.94 3.60 -3.82
N THR A 46 -9.85 4.88 -4.16
CA THR A 46 -10.42 5.42 -5.39
C THR A 46 -9.30 5.65 -6.39
N VAL A 47 -9.36 4.98 -7.54
CA VAL A 47 -8.41 5.20 -8.63
C VAL A 47 -8.64 6.58 -9.23
N VAL A 48 -7.58 7.39 -9.26
CA VAL A 48 -7.59 8.74 -9.83
C VAL A 48 -7.04 8.73 -11.25
N GLU A 49 -5.95 8.00 -11.49
CA GLU A 49 -5.28 7.95 -12.79
C GLU A 49 -4.51 6.64 -12.95
N VAL A 50 -4.58 6.05 -14.15
CA VAL A 50 -3.67 4.98 -14.57
C VAL A 50 -2.79 5.52 -15.70
N ARG A 51 -1.47 5.56 -15.48
CA ARG A 51 -0.51 5.86 -16.54
C ARG A 51 0.22 4.59 -16.94
N ASN A 52 -0.04 4.14 -18.16
CA ASN A 52 0.67 3.03 -18.78
C ASN A 52 1.92 3.56 -19.50
N GLY A 53 3.07 2.97 -19.22
CA GLY A 53 4.36 3.32 -19.82
C GLY A 53 5.35 2.17 -19.59
N HIS A 54 6.65 2.45 -19.49
CA HIS A 54 7.64 1.41 -19.14
C HIS A 54 7.29 0.67 -17.84
N THR A 55 6.62 1.36 -16.93
CA THR A 55 5.98 0.76 -15.76
C THR A 55 4.65 1.42 -15.52
N THR A 56 3.62 0.64 -15.19
CA THR A 56 2.31 1.17 -14.82
C THR A 56 2.38 1.94 -13.50
N LYS A 57 1.85 3.16 -13.50
CA LYS A 57 1.66 3.98 -12.30
C LYS A 57 0.15 4.14 -12.05
N LEU A 58 -0.28 3.77 -10.86
CA LEU A 58 -1.66 3.93 -10.40
C LEU A 58 -1.68 5.05 -9.35
N ARG A 59 -2.28 6.19 -9.68
CA ARG A 59 -2.59 7.22 -8.68
C ARG A 59 -3.92 6.91 -8.05
N ALA A 60 -3.98 6.94 -6.72
CA ALA A 60 -5.19 6.68 -5.98
C ALA A 60 -5.38 7.69 -4.85
N ARG A 61 -6.64 7.94 -4.49
CA ARG A 61 -7.02 8.56 -3.23
C ARG A 61 -7.39 7.46 -2.24
N LEU A 62 -6.83 7.52 -1.03
CA LEU A 62 -7.08 6.62 0.06
C LEU A 62 -7.95 7.31 1.11
N GLU A 63 -8.89 6.56 1.64
CA GLU A 63 -9.50 6.84 2.94
C GLU A 63 -8.89 5.88 3.95
N LEU A 64 -8.33 6.43 5.02
CA LEU A 64 -7.61 5.68 6.04
C LEU A 64 -8.33 5.81 7.38
N ASN A 65 -8.25 4.77 8.20
CA ASN A 65 -8.61 4.89 9.60
C ASN A 65 -7.70 5.90 10.35
N GLU A 66 -8.03 6.21 11.60
CA GLU A 66 -7.28 7.16 12.42
C GLU A 66 -5.82 6.77 12.61
N VAL A 67 -5.52 5.47 12.64
CA VAL A 67 -4.14 4.96 12.73
C VAL A 67 -3.35 5.35 11.47
N GLY A 68 -3.92 5.14 10.28
CA GLY A 68 -3.30 5.53 9.02
C GLY A 68 -3.14 7.04 8.85
N GLN A 69 -4.13 7.82 9.30
CA GLN A 69 -4.04 9.28 9.30
C GLN A 69 -2.93 9.78 10.23
N ARG A 70 -2.85 9.27 11.46
CA ARG A 70 -1.79 9.62 12.42
C ARG A 70 -0.41 9.13 12.01
N ALA A 71 -0.33 8.05 11.23
CA ALA A 71 0.92 7.59 10.63
C ALA A 71 1.47 8.54 9.55
N GLY A 72 0.70 9.57 9.16
CA GLY A 72 1.12 10.58 8.20
C GLY A 72 1.12 10.10 6.76
N ILE A 73 0.40 9.01 6.44
CA ILE A 73 0.28 8.53 5.07
C ILE A 73 -0.59 9.51 4.29
N PRO A 74 -0.09 10.09 3.19
CA PRO A 74 -0.87 11.04 2.41
C PRO A 74 -2.13 10.39 1.84
N PRO A 75 -3.26 11.11 1.79
CA PRO A 75 -4.48 10.61 1.18
C PRO A 75 -4.32 10.39 -0.33
N HIS A 76 -3.40 11.07 -1.00
CA HIS A 76 -3.09 10.85 -2.41
C HIS A 76 -1.76 10.13 -2.55
N VAL A 77 -1.80 8.93 -3.13
CA VAL A 77 -0.62 8.07 -3.30
C VAL A 77 -0.43 7.67 -4.76
N CYS A 78 0.79 7.23 -5.07
CA CYS A 78 1.11 6.59 -6.35
C CYS A 78 1.66 5.19 -6.06
N LEU A 79 0.99 4.17 -6.59
CA LEU A 79 1.44 2.78 -6.57
C LEU A 79 2.17 2.49 -7.89
N LYS A 80 3.31 1.80 -7.77
CA LYS A 80 4.16 1.39 -8.91
C LYS A 80 4.83 0.06 -8.53
N SER A 81 4.90 -0.88 -9.48
CA SER A 81 5.68 -2.12 -9.34
C SER A 81 6.65 -2.24 -10.50
N ASN A 82 7.93 -2.45 -10.23
CA ASN A 82 8.93 -2.79 -11.25
C ASN A 82 9.04 -4.31 -11.43
#